data_AF-A0A4W3HX46-F1
#
_entry.id   AF-A0A4W3HX46-F1
#
_cell.length_a   1.000
_cell.length_b   1.000
_cell.length_c   1.000
_cell.angle_alpha   90.00
_cell.angle_beta   90.00
_cell.angle_gamma   90.00
#
_symmetry.space_group_name_H-M   'P 1'
#
loop_
_entity.id
_entity.type
_entity.pdbx_description
1 polymer ?
#
loop_
_entity_poly.entity_id
_entity_poly.type
_entity_poly.pdbx_seq_one_letter_code
_entity_poly.pdbx_strand_id
1 'polypeptide(L)'
;MDTDGGEVYMSLSDLFVDEQVPFYEVNAWTTDVLRRLMEINRERDNHGRQLLEDVRQKTKEYQAEASHMQEVLEESLGLTTNSLSSSGSSLLNSLVDCSLALDLKDTSRTSFVLAMNSLTSELTAAESRAQELEVKALSKKLTDKMVLEQLLEEAMNCFAEMQRQTEERFRMWMEKLTRMDTDEDAKQPLEGQEAKGPARVPPPPTQPGSLLPASPQQPHSPYGNNHPNADSTQAFQTPFNNNNPPAGFQDNGNASDHDLNRSNL
;
A
#
# COMPACT_ATOMS: atom_id res chain seq x y z
N MET A 1 -29.64 -14.77 16.34
CA MET A 1 -28.89 -14.70 15.06
C MET A 1 -28.27 -13.33 15.02
N ASP A 2 -26.95 -13.25 14.92
CA ASP A 2 -26.24 -11.97 14.76
C ASP A 2 -26.82 -11.24 13.55
N THR A 3 -27.13 -9.95 13.70
CA THR A 3 -27.75 -9.11 12.66
C THR A 3 -27.00 -9.16 11.34
N ASP A 4 -25.68 -9.31 11.43
CA ASP A 4 -24.74 -9.36 10.33
C ASP A 4 -24.81 -10.68 9.52
N GLY A 5 -25.04 -11.81 10.20
CA GLY A 5 -25.22 -13.10 9.53
C GLY A 5 -26.55 -13.21 8.76
N GLY A 6 -27.58 -12.50 9.23
CA GLY A 6 -28.89 -12.45 8.58
C GLY A 6 -28.87 -11.67 7.27
N GLU A 7 -28.21 -10.51 7.23
CA GLU A 7 -28.05 -9.72 6.00
C GLU A 7 -27.27 -10.49 4.93
N VAL A 8 -26.20 -11.20 5.33
CA VAL A 8 -25.42 -12.04 4.42
C VAL A 8 -26.29 -13.14 3.80
N TYR A 9 -27.11 -13.81 4.60
CA TYR A 9 -27.98 -14.88 4.11
C TYR A 9 -29.06 -14.36 3.14
N MET A 10 -29.67 -13.20 3.44
CA MET A 10 -30.69 -12.59 2.57
C MET A 10 -30.12 -12.25 1.19
N SER A 11 -28.95 -11.61 1.14
CA SER A 11 -28.31 -11.30 -0.15
C SER A 11 -27.84 -12.55 -0.90
N LEU A 12 -27.42 -13.61 -0.20
CA LEU A 12 -27.17 -14.89 -0.86
C LEU A 12 -28.47 -15.46 -1.44
N SER A 13 -29.58 -15.40 -0.73
CA SER A 13 -30.87 -15.85 -1.28
C SER A 13 -31.32 -15.05 -2.49
N ASP A 14 -31.07 -13.73 -2.51
CA ASP A 14 -31.34 -12.88 -3.68
C ASP A 14 -30.43 -13.24 -4.87
N LEU A 15 -29.20 -13.70 -4.63
CA LEU A 15 -28.27 -14.14 -5.68
C LEU A 15 -28.68 -15.51 -6.26
N PHE A 16 -29.12 -16.43 -5.41
CA PHE A 16 -29.54 -17.78 -5.76
C PHE A 16 -31.05 -17.86 -6.05
N VAL A 17 -31.64 -16.85 -6.71
CA VAL A 17 -33.09 -16.67 -6.97
C VAL A 17 -33.92 -17.97 -7.11
N ASP A 18 -33.42 -19.00 -7.81
CA ASP A 18 -34.09 -20.28 -8.05
C ASP A 18 -33.39 -21.53 -7.42
N GLU A 19 -32.28 -21.35 -6.71
CA GLU A 19 -31.48 -22.41 -6.08
C GLU A 19 -31.41 -22.24 -4.56
N GLN A 20 -31.26 -23.35 -3.82
CA GLN A 20 -31.02 -23.25 -2.39
C GLN A 20 -29.61 -22.73 -2.15
N VAL A 21 -29.46 -21.72 -1.27
CA VAL A 21 -28.16 -21.23 -0.83
C VAL A 21 -27.32 -22.42 -0.36
N PRO A 22 -26.14 -22.67 -0.97
CA PRO A 22 -25.27 -23.77 -0.59
C PRO A 22 -24.94 -23.72 0.90
N PHE A 23 -24.88 -24.88 1.55
CA PHE A 23 -24.51 -24.94 2.96
C PHE A 23 -23.11 -24.38 3.16
N TYR A 24 -22.97 -23.43 4.09
CA TYR A 24 -21.70 -22.86 4.51
C TYR A 24 -21.63 -22.79 6.03
N GLU A 25 -20.41 -22.82 6.55
CA GLU A 25 -20.18 -22.67 7.98
C GLU A 25 -20.37 -21.22 8.40
N VAL A 26 -21.42 -20.94 9.17
CA VAL A 26 -21.71 -19.62 9.73
C VAL A 26 -20.82 -19.37 10.94
N ASN A 27 -19.59 -18.95 10.69
CA ASN A 27 -18.67 -18.45 11.72
C ASN A 27 -18.28 -16.99 11.42
N ALA A 28 -17.73 -16.30 12.42
CA ALA A 28 -17.42 -14.87 12.31
C ALA A 28 -16.52 -14.53 11.12
N TRP A 29 -15.55 -15.40 10.80
CA TRP A 29 -14.66 -15.22 9.66
C TRP A 29 -15.41 -15.40 8.32
N THR A 30 -16.22 -16.45 8.18
CA THR A 30 -17.00 -16.70 6.96
C THR A 30 -18.01 -15.58 6.70
N THR A 31 -18.70 -15.12 7.74
CA THR A 31 -19.63 -13.99 7.63
C THR A 31 -18.92 -12.69 7.22
N ASP A 32 -17.72 -12.43 7.75
CA ASP A 32 -16.92 -11.25 7.39
C ASP A 32 -16.47 -11.27 5.92
N VAL A 33 -15.95 -12.41 5.47
CA VAL A 33 -15.52 -12.61 4.08
C VAL A 33 -16.69 -12.44 3.11
N LEU A 34 -17.83 -13.08 3.40
CA LEU A 34 -19.02 -13.00 2.55
C LEU A 34 -19.61 -11.59 2.50
N ARG A 35 -19.66 -10.89 3.64
CA ARG A 35 -20.08 -9.49 3.69
C ARG A 35 -19.20 -8.61 2.81
N ARG A 36 -17.88 -8.74 2.93
CA ARG A 36 -16.95 -7.95 2.12
C ARG A 36 -17.09 -8.24 0.63
N LEU A 37 -17.26 -9.52 0.25
CA LEU A 37 -17.48 -9.88 -1.14
C LEU A 37 -18.78 -9.28 -1.69
N MET A 38 -19.83 -9.27 -0.87
CA MET A 38 -21.12 -8.69 -1.21
C MET A 38 -21.06 -7.18 -1.38
N GLU A 39 -20.37 -6.46 -0.49
CA GLU A 39 -20.14 -5.02 -0.62
C GLU A 39 -19.42 -4.69 -1.93
N ILE A 40 -18.34 -5.43 -2.24
CA ILE A 40 -17.59 -5.27 -3.50
C ILE A 40 -18.48 -5.52 -4.71
N ASN A 41 -19.30 -6.58 -4.69
CA ASN A 41 -20.22 -6.87 -5.78
C ASN A 41 -21.28 -5.77 -5.94
N ARG A 42 -21.84 -5.28 -4.85
CA ARG A 42 -22.86 -4.22 -4.88
C ARG A 42 -22.31 -2.92 -5.45
N GLU A 43 -21.09 -2.55 -5.08
CA GLU A 43 -20.38 -1.39 -5.64
C GLU A 43 -20.19 -1.56 -7.15
N ARG A 44 -19.75 -2.74 -7.59
CA ARG A 44 -19.54 -3.06 -9.00
C ARG A 44 -20.85 -3.06 -9.80
N ASP A 45 -21.92 -3.61 -9.25
CA ASP A 45 -23.23 -3.63 -9.89
C ASP A 45 -23.81 -2.21 -10.00
N ASN A 46 -23.54 -1.35 -9.01
CA ASN A 46 -23.91 0.05 -9.05
C ASN A 46 -23.17 0.78 -10.20
N HIS A 47 -21.85 0.61 -10.31
CA HIS A 47 -21.07 1.15 -11.42
C HIS A 47 -21.57 0.64 -12.79
N GLY A 48 -21.86 -0.66 -12.89
CA GLY A 48 -22.43 -1.26 -14.10
C GLY A 48 -23.78 -0.67 -14.48
N ARG A 49 -24.65 -0.43 -13.49
CA ARG A 49 -25.95 0.22 -13.68
C ARG A 49 -25.81 1.66 -14.18
N GLN A 50 -24.92 2.44 -13.56
CA GLN A 50 -24.67 3.82 -13.96
C GLN A 50 -24.14 3.91 -15.39
N LEU A 51 -23.17 3.05 -15.75
CA LEU A 51 -22.67 2.97 -17.12
C LEU A 51 -23.78 2.61 -18.14
N LEU A 52 -24.66 1.68 -17.77
CA LEU A 52 -25.79 1.30 -18.62
C LEU A 52 -26.78 2.45 -18.81
N GLU A 53 -27.06 3.22 -17.76
CA GLU A 53 -27.92 4.41 -17.84
C GLU A 53 -27.31 5.49 -18.74
N ASP A 54 -26.01 5.75 -18.60
CA ASP A 54 -25.28 6.69 -19.45
C ASP A 54 -25.32 6.29 -20.93
N VAL A 55 -25.07 5.01 -21.24
CA VAL A 55 -25.12 4.50 -22.62
C VAL A 55 -26.53 4.62 -23.19
N ARG A 56 -27.57 4.33 -22.40
CA ARG A 56 -28.97 4.49 -22.83
C ARG A 56 -29.30 5.96 -23.11
N GLN A 57 -28.85 6.87 -22.26
CA GLN A 57 -29.04 8.30 -22.46
C GLN A 57 -28.32 8.79 -23.71
N LYS A 58 -27.06 8.40 -23.90
CA LYS A 58 -26.27 8.72 -25.09
C LYS A 58 -26.91 8.22 -26.37
N THR A 59 -27.46 7.01 -26.34
CA THR A 59 -28.19 6.43 -27.48
C THR A 59 -29.40 7.28 -27.87
N LYS A 60 -30.17 7.77 -26.88
CA LYS A 60 -31.31 8.67 -27.14
C LYS A 60 -30.87 10.00 -27.74
N GLU A 61 -29.77 10.57 -27.26
CA GLU A 61 -29.20 11.81 -27.81
C GLU A 61 -28.80 11.64 -29.27
N TYR A 62 -28.08 10.58 -29.63
CA TYR A 62 -27.70 10.32 -31.03
C TYR A 62 -28.91 10.05 -31.92
N GLN A 63 -29.93 9.36 -31.41
CA GLN A 63 -31.17 9.16 -32.15
C GLN A 63 -31.89 10.50 -32.42
N ALA A 64 -31.98 11.37 -31.42
CA ALA A 64 -32.57 12.69 -31.57
C ALA A 64 -31.78 13.57 -32.55
N GLU A 65 -30.44 13.55 -32.47
CA GLU A 65 -29.57 14.28 -33.40
C GLU A 65 -29.71 13.75 -34.84
N ALA A 66 -29.81 12.44 -35.03
CA ALA A 66 -30.04 11.84 -36.34
C ALA A 66 -31.41 12.27 -36.92
N SER A 67 -32.47 12.26 -36.10
CA SER A 67 -33.78 12.76 -36.51
C SER A 67 -33.75 14.26 -36.83
N HIS A 68 -33.03 15.06 -36.04
CA HIS A 68 -32.87 16.49 -36.29
C HIS A 68 -32.15 16.76 -37.61
N MET A 69 -31.04 16.07 -37.89
CA MET A 69 -30.34 16.19 -39.17
C MET A 69 -31.23 15.77 -40.34
N GLN A 70 -32.02 14.70 -40.18
CA GLN A 70 -32.98 14.28 -41.20
C GLN A 70 -34.02 15.37 -41.47
N GLU A 71 -34.61 15.95 -40.42
CA GLU A 71 -35.57 17.06 -40.54
C GLU A 71 -34.95 18.26 -41.25
N VAL A 72 -33.73 18.67 -40.89
CA VAL A 72 -33.01 19.77 -41.56
C VAL A 72 -32.75 19.47 -43.04
N LEU A 73 -32.36 18.25 -43.38
CA LEU A 73 -32.12 17.85 -44.78
C LEU A 73 -33.42 17.85 -45.59
N GLU A 74 -34.52 17.38 -45.01
CA GLU A 74 -35.82 17.27 -45.68
C GLU A 74 -36.55 18.61 -45.78
N GLU A 75 -36.68 19.36 -44.68
CA GLU A 75 -37.49 20.57 -44.59
C GLU A 75 -36.76 21.81 -45.11
N SER A 76 -35.50 22.02 -44.73
CA SER A 76 -34.74 23.21 -45.12
C SER A 76 -34.04 23.10 -46.48
N LEU A 77 -33.59 21.90 -46.87
CA LEU A 77 -32.82 21.69 -48.09
C LEU A 77 -33.60 20.94 -49.18
N GLY A 78 -34.77 20.37 -48.86
CA GLY A 78 -35.56 19.58 -49.81
C GLY A 78 -34.86 18.31 -50.29
N LEU A 79 -33.80 17.87 -49.59
CA LEU A 79 -32.98 16.71 -49.92
C LEU A 79 -33.62 15.46 -49.34
N THR A 80 -34.73 15.02 -49.96
CA THR A 80 -35.29 13.68 -49.70
C THR A 80 -34.44 12.60 -50.37
N THR A 81 -34.47 11.38 -49.84
CA THR A 81 -33.79 10.19 -50.42
C THR A 81 -34.17 9.93 -51.89
N ASN A 82 -35.30 10.48 -52.34
CA ASN A 82 -35.84 10.30 -53.69
C ASN A 82 -35.52 11.46 -54.65
N SER A 83 -35.00 12.58 -54.15
CA SER A 83 -34.68 13.78 -54.95
C SER A 83 -33.27 13.75 -55.56
N LEU A 84 -32.43 12.79 -55.17
CA LEU A 84 -31.09 12.64 -55.71
C LEU A 84 -31.12 11.93 -57.08
N SER A 85 -30.27 12.38 -58.00
CA SER A 85 -30.04 11.63 -59.23
C SER A 85 -29.42 10.27 -58.93
N SER A 86 -29.56 9.29 -59.84
CA SER A 86 -28.94 7.97 -59.68
C SER A 86 -27.42 8.04 -59.43
N SER A 87 -26.76 9.06 -60.01
CA SER A 87 -25.34 9.35 -59.79
C SER A 87 -25.07 9.86 -58.36
N GLY A 88 -25.92 10.76 -57.84
CA GLY A 88 -25.81 11.26 -56.47
C GLY A 88 -26.01 10.15 -55.43
N SER A 89 -27.01 9.29 -55.63
CA SER A 89 -27.24 8.13 -54.76
C SER A 89 -26.11 7.11 -54.84
N SER A 90 -25.53 6.89 -56.03
CA SER A 90 -24.33 6.06 -56.19
C SER A 90 -23.14 6.61 -55.42
N LEU A 91 -22.91 7.94 -55.44
CA LEU A 91 -21.81 8.56 -54.73
C LEU A 91 -21.95 8.43 -53.21
N LEU A 92 -23.16 8.64 -52.68
CA LEU A 92 -23.45 8.45 -51.26
C LEU A 92 -23.28 6.99 -50.83
N ASN A 93 -23.74 6.04 -51.64
CA ASN A 93 -23.53 4.63 -51.37
C ASN A 93 -22.03 4.28 -51.38
N SER A 94 -21.25 4.77 -52.35
CA SER A 94 -19.80 4.58 -52.34
C SER A 94 -19.12 5.23 -51.13
N LEU A 95 -19.65 6.35 -50.63
CA LEU A 95 -19.16 6.98 -49.40
C LEU A 95 -19.46 6.12 -48.16
N VAL A 96 -20.67 5.56 -48.08
CA VAL A 96 -21.06 4.61 -47.03
C VAL A 96 -20.21 3.33 -47.11
N ASP A 97 -19.97 2.82 -48.31
CA ASP A 97 -19.10 1.65 -48.52
C ASP A 97 -17.67 1.95 -48.10
N CYS A 98 -17.16 3.15 -48.43
CA CYS A 98 -15.85 3.60 -47.97
C CYS A 98 -15.78 3.70 -46.45
N SER A 99 -16.81 4.21 -45.77
CA SER A 99 -16.81 4.31 -44.30
C SER A 99 -16.89 2.95 -43.63
N LEU A 100 -17.67 2.02 -44.19
CA LEU A 100 -17.74 0.61 -43.76
C LEU A 100 -16.41 -0.13 -44.01
N ALA A 101 -15.77 0.08 -45.17
CA ALA A 101 -14.49 -0.53 -45.53
C ALA A 101 -13.34 0.01 -44.67
N LEU A 102 -13.38 1.30 -44.31
CA LEU A 102 -12.46 1.91 -43.35
C LEU A 102 -12.78 1.54 -41.90
N ASP A 103 -13.82 0.74 -41.66
CA ASP A 103 -14.39 0.39 -40.36
C ASP A 103 -14.45 1.61 -39.43
N LEU A 104 -14.94 2.74 -39.96
CA LEU A 104 -15.31 3.92 -39.19
C LEU A 104 -16.55 3.60 -38.34
N LYS A 105 -16.52 2.49 -37.59
CA LYS A 105 -17.44 2.23 -36.51
C LYS A 105 -17.18 3.25 -35.44
N ASP A 106 -18.24 3.98 -35.11
CA ASP A 106 -18.49 4.67 -33.87
C ASP A 106 -17.20 4.94 -33.06
N THR A 107 -16.48 5.99 -33.45
CA THR A 107 -15.22 6.43 -32.83
C THR A 107 -15.32 6.48 -31.30
N SER A 108 -16.53 6.69 -30.78
CA SER A 108 -16.84 6.63 -29.35
C SER A 108 -16.55 5.26 -28.72
N ARG A 109 -16.85 4.15 -29.41
CA ARG A 109 -16.62 2.77 -28.91
C ARG A 109 -15.13 2.44 -28.88
N THR A 110 -14.40 2.80 -29.93
CA THR A 110 -12.95 2.63 -29.98
C THR A 110 -12.26 3.48 -28.91
N SER A 111 -12.70 4.74 -28.75
CA SER A 111 -12.23 5.64 -27.70
C SER A 111 -12.53 5.10 -26.30
N PHE A 112 -13.73 4.55 -26.07
CA PHE A 112 -14.13 3.94 -24.80
C PHE A 112 -13.27 2.71 -24.47
N VAL A 113 -13.05 1.80 -25.42
CA VAL A 113 -12.20 0.60 -25.21
C VAL A 113 -10.76 0.99 -24.90
N LEU A 114 -10.22 2.01 -25.57
CA LEU A 114 -8.89 2.54 -25.29
C LEU A 114 -8.81 3.16 -23.87
N ALA A 115 -9.81 3.96 -23.49
CA ALA A 115 -9.88 4.54 -22.15
C ALA A 115 -9.96 3.45 -21.07
N MET A 116 -10.80 2.43 -21.27
CA MET A 116 -10.93 1.27 -20.39
C MET A 116 -9.60 0.51 -20.25
N ASN A 117 -8.89 0.27 -21.35
CA ASN A 117 -7.58 -0.39 -21.32
C ASN A 117 -6.52 0.44 -20.59
N SER A 118 -6.48 1.76 -20.82
CA SER A 118 -5.57 2.65 -20.08
C SER A 118 -5.84 2.59 -18.57
N LEU A 119 -7.12 2.75 -18.18
CA LEU A 119 -7.52 2.75 -16.78
C LEU A 119 -7.23 1.40 -16.11
N THR A 120 -7.49 0.30 -16.81
CA THR A 120 -7.19 -1.07 -16.31
C THR A 120 -5.68 -1.27 -16.16
N SER A 121 -4.88 -0.80 -17.12
CA SER A 121 -3.42 -0.85 -17.03
C SER A 121 -2.88 -0.01 -15.87
N GLU A 122 -3.46 1.17 -15.63
CA GLU A 122 -3.07 2.05 -14.53
C GLU A 122 -3.44 1.44 -13.17
N LEU A 123 -4.64 0.88 -13.05
CA LEU A 123 -5.12 0.19 -11.84
C LEU A 123 -4.22 -1.00 -11.49
N THR A 124 -3.98 -1.89 -12.44
CA THR A 124 -3.12 -3.07 -12.22
C THR A 124 -1.68 -2.69 -11.89
N ALA A 125 -1.13 -1.64 -12.52
CA ALA A 125 0.17 -1.11 -12.16
C ALA A 125 0.19 -0.48 -10.75
N ALA A 126 -0.89 0.16 -10.32
CA ALA A 126 -1.02 0.72 -8.97
C ALA A 126 -1.11 -0.37 -7.90
N GLU A 127 -1.93 -1.41 -8.14
CA GLU A 127 -2.06 -2.56 -7.26
C GLU A 127 -0.73 -3.30 -7.08
N SER A 128 -0.01 -3.56 -8.19
CA SER A 128 1.31 -4.18 -8.16
C SER A 128 2.32 -3.37 -7.33
N ARG A 129 2.36 -2.05 -7.51
CA ARG A 129 3.20 -1.15 -6.70
C ARG A 129 2.83 -1.18 -5.22
N ALA A 130 1.54 -1.20 -4.89
CA ALA A 130 1.09 -1.27 -3.51
C ALA A 130 1.52 -2.59 -2.84
N GLN A 131 1.34 -3.71 -3.55
CA GLN A 131 1.75 -5.03 -3.07
C GLN A 131 3.27 -5.12 -2.88
N GLU A 132 4.06 -4.58 -3.80
CA GLU A 132 5.52 -4.56 -3.67
C GLU A 132 5.98 -3.80 -2.42
N LEU A 133 5.35 -2.66 -2.11
CA LEU A 133 5.64 -1.89 -0.91
C LEU A 133 5.28 -2.64 0.37
N GLU A 134 4.16 -3.35 0.38
CA GLU A 134 3.74 -4.16 1.51
C GLU A 134 4.72 -5.33 1.76
N VAL A 135 5.12 -6.04 0.71
CA VAL A 135 6.12 -7.12 0.80
C VAL A 135 7.46 -6.59 1.31
N LYS A 136 7.92 -5.43 0.82
CA LYS A 136 9.14 -4.79 1.32
C LYS A 136 9.03 -4.43 2.81
N ALA A 137 7.89 -3.88 3.23
CA ALA A 137 7.66 -3.51 4.63
C ALA A 137 7.65 -4.74 5.55
N LEU A 138 6.99 -5.83 5.14
CA LEU A 138 6.96 -7.09 5.89
C LEU A 138 8.33 -7.76 5.94
N SER A 139 9.06 -7.78 4.82
CA SER A 139 10.42 -8.32 4.75
C SER A 139 11.38 -7.57 5.68
N LYS A 140 11.30 -6.24 5.73
CA LYS A 140 12.06 -5.42 6.68
C LYS A 140 11.73 -5.79 8.13
N LYS A 141 10.44 -5.83 8.48
CA LYS A 141 9.99 -6.21 9.83
C LYS A 141 10.47 -7.60 10.24
N LEU A 142 10.47 -8.56 9.31
CA LEU A 142 10.97 -9.90 9.56
C LEU A 142 12.48 -9.88 9.83
N THR A 143 13.23 -9.16 9.01
CA THR A 143 14.68 -9.01 9.17
C THR A 143 15.04 -8.37 10.52
N ASP A 144 14.35 -7.29 10.90
CA ASP A 144 14.56 -6.61 12.19
C ASP A 144 14.32 -7.56 13.36
N LYS A 145 13.28 -8.40 13.28
CA LYS A 145 12.98 -9.41 14.30
C LYS A 145 14.04 -10.51 14.36
N MET A 146 14.54 -11.00 13.22
CA MET A 146 15.60 -12.00 13.18
C MET A 146 16.91 -11.48 13.80
N VAL A 147 17.26 -10.22 13.53
CA VAL A 147 18.44 -9.57 14.16
C VAL A 147 18.26 -9.48 15.67
N LEU A 148 17.07 -9.11 16.14
CA LEU A 148 16.77 -9.05 17.57
C LEU A 148 16.82 -10.44 18.23
N GLU A 149 16.33 -11.47 17.55
CA GLU A 149 16.40 -12.87 18.02
C GLU A 149 17.85 -13.35 18.16
N GLN A 150 18.70 -13.09 17.15
CA GLN A 150 20.13 -13.41 17.22
C GLN A 150 20.82 -12.68 18.39
N LEU A 151 20.53 -11.40 18.59
CA LEU A 151 21.12 -10.64 19.70
C LEU A 151 20.69 -11.22 21.06
N LEU A 152 19.43 -11.64 21.18
CA LEU A 152 18.93 -12.27 22.40
C LEU A 152 19.61 -13.61 22.67
N GLU A 153 19.77 -14.45 21.63
CA GLU A 153 20.46 -15.73 21.73
C GLU A 153 21.91 -15.55 22.17
N GLU A 154 22.62 -14.59 21.59
CA GLU A 154 24.00 -14.28 21.95
C GLU A 154 24.13 -13.76 23.40
N ALA A 155 23.20 -12.90 23.83
CA ALA A 155 23.15 -12.41 25.21
C ALA A 155 22.88 -13.55 26.22
N MET A 156 21.98 -14.48 25.89
CA MET A 156 21.70 -15.65 26.72
C MET A 156 22.93 -16.57 26.84
N ASN A 157 23.62 -16.82 25.73
CA ASN A 157 24.85 -17.62 25.73
C ASN A 157 25.95 -16.96 26.58
N CYS A 158 26.15 -15.65 26.45
CA CYS A 158 27.09 -14.89 27.27
C CYS A 158 26.77 -14.99 28.77
N PHE A 159 25.49 -14.87 29.13
CA PHE A 159 25.05 -15.01 30.52
C PHE A 159 25.34 -16.42 31.07
N ALA A 160 25.05 -17.46 30.28
CA ALA A 160 25.34 -18.84 30.66
C ALA A 160 26.84 -19.08 30.88
N GLU A 161 27.70 -18.51 30.04
CA GLU A 161 29.15 -18.58 30.21
C GLU A 161 29.62 -17.86 31.48
N MET A 162 29.13 -16.66 31.74
CA MET A 162 29.46 -15.91 32.96
C MET A 162 29.05 -16.66 34.23
N GLN A 163 27.86 -17.29 34.21
CA GLN A 163 27.41 -18.11 35.33
C GLN A 163 28.34 -19.30 35.54
N ARG A 164 28.69 -20.04 34.47
CA ARG A 164 29.63 -21.17 34.55
C ARG A 164 30.99 -20.75 35.09
N GLN A 165 31.53 -19.61 34.66
CA GLN A 165 32.79 -19.07 35.17
C GLN A 165 32.69 -18.71 36.66
N THR A 166 31.57 -18.16 37.10
CA THR A 166 31.34 -17.79 38.51
C THR A 166 31.27 -19.03 39.39
N GLU A 167 30.52 -20.05 38.95
CA GLU A 167 30.44 -21.35 39.62
C GLU A 167 31.81 -22.05 39.68
N GLU A 168 32.59 -22.02 38.60
CA GLU A 168 33.94 -22.58 38.56
C GLU A 168 34.88 -21.87 39.54
N ARG A 169 34.85 -20.52 39.55
CA ARG A 169 35.64 -19.73 40.49
C ARG A 169 35.26 -20.04 41.94
N PHE A 170 33.97 -20.16 42.23
CA PHE A 170 33.48 -20.52 43.55
C PHE A 170 33.94 -21.95 43.93
N ARG A 171 33.85 -22.90 43.00
CA ARG A 171 34.33 -24.27 43.22
C ARG A 171 35.82 -24.32 43.51
N MET A 172 36.65 -23.64 42.74
CA MET A 172 38.09 -23.54 42.98
C MET A 172 38.41 -22.88 44.33
N TRP A 173 37.67 -21.84 44.70
CA TRP A 173 37.82 -21.18 45.99
C TRP A 173 37.48 -22.12 47.15
N MET A 174 36.35 -22.85 47.05
CA MET A 174 35.95 -23.87 48.02
C MET A 174 36.98 -25.01 48.12
N GLU A 175 37.48 -25.52 46.99
CA GLU A 175 38.52 -26.56 46.99
C GLU A 175 39.79 -26.08 47.71
N LYS A 176 40.22 -24.84 47.43
CA LYS A 176 41.37 -24.24 48.09
C LYS A 176 41.16 -24.11 49.60
N LEU A 177 39.95 -23.72 50.02
CA LEU A 177 39.59 -23.63 51.44
C LEU A 177 39.64 -25.01 52.12
N THR A 178 39.04 -26.04 51.51
CA THR A 178 39.07 -27.41 52.04
C THR A 178 40.50 -27.96 52.14
N ARG A 179 41.36 -27.68 51.16
CA ARG A 179 42.78 -28.07 51.22
C ARG A 179 43.51 -27.39 52.38
N MET A 180 43.19 -26.12 52.68
CA MET A 180 43.77 -25.43 53.84
C MET A 180 43.32 -26.05 55.18
N ASP A 181 42.06 -26.46 55.30
CA ASP A 181 41.57 -27.13 56.52
C ASP A 181 42.18 -28.54 56.69
N THR A 182 42.49 -29.24 55.60
CA THR A 182 43.07 -30.59 55.64
C THR A 182 44.58 -30.58 56.01
N ASP A 183 45.29 -29.49 55.74
CA ASP A 183 46.73 -29.35 56.03
C ASP A 183 47.01 -28.98 57.51
N GLU A 184 46.03 -28.38 58.19
CA GLU A 184 46.08 -28.12 59.65
C GLU A 184 45.83 -29.39 60.49
N ASP A 185 45.01 -30.34 60.02
CA ASP A 185 44.84 -31.64 60.69
C ASP A 185 46.03 -32.60 60.51
N ALA A 186 46.95 -32.31 59.58
CA ALA A 186 48.20 -33.07 59.41
C ALA A 186 49.32 -32.62 60.38
N LYS A 187 49.11 -31.59 61.20
CA LYS A 187 50.10 -31.10 62.17
C LYS A 187 49.47 -30.58 63.46
N GLN A 188 49.24 -31.45 64.44
CA GLN A 188 49.36 -31.12 65.87
C GLN A 188 49.64 -32.37 66.73
N PRO A 189 50.23 -32.28 67.95
CA PRO A 189 51.17 -31.27 68.47
C PRO A 189 52.35 -31.89 69.28
N LEU A 190 53.45 -31.15 69.49
CA LEU A 190 54.41 -31.42 70.58
C LEU A 190 54.41 -30.24 71.55
N GLU A 191 54.22 -30.58 72.83
CA GLU A 191 54.17 -29.72 74.01
C GLU A 191 55.37 -28.77 74.17
N GLY A 192 55.13 -27.64 74.85
CA GLY A 192 56.15 -27.09 75.75
C GLY A 192 56.11 -25.59 76.01
N GLN A 193 55.55 -25.23 77.16
CA GLN A 193 56.14 -24.35 78.18
C GLN A 193 55.52 -22.95 78.41
N GLU A 194 55.09 -22.78 79.66
CA GLU A 194 54.57 -21.59 80.33
C GLU A 194 55.59 -20.43 80.46
N ALA A 195 55.10 -19.17 80.51
CA ALA A 195 55.14 -18.34 81.72
C ALA A 195 54.65 -16.88 81.54
N LYS A 196 53.85 -16.45 82.53
CA LYS A 196 53.65 -15.09 83.11
C LYS A 196 52.79 -14.01 82.41
N GLY A 197 51.69 -13.63 83.09
CA GLY A 197 50.75 -12.52 82.79
C GLY A 197 51.21 -11.13 83.30
N PRO A 198 50.31 -10.15 83.63
CA PRO A 198 48.84 -10.18 83.61
C PRO A 198 48.12 -8.99 82.91
N ALA A 199 46.85 -9.25 82.58
CA ALA A 199 45.65 -8.38 82.55
C ALA A 199 45.70 -6.89 82.12
N ARG A 200 44.99 -6.57 81.02
CA ARG A 200 44.11 -5.38 80.91
C ARG A 200 42.96 -5.63 79.90
N VAL A 201 41.73 -5.37 80.33
CA VAL A 201 40.44 -5.50 79.61
C VAL A 201 40.07 -4.13 78.95
N PRO A 202 39.20 -4.07 77.90
CA PRO A 202 39.35 -3.22 76.69
C PRO A 202 38.36 -2.02 76.60
N PRO A 203 38.23 -1.37 75.42
CA PRO A 203 36.98 -0.76 74.98
C PRO A 203 36.52 -1.20 73.55
N PRO A 204 35.27 -0.88 73.13
CA PRO A 204 34.37 -1.78 72.40
C PRO A 204 34.29 -1.57 70.86
N PRO A 205 33.56 -2.44 70.13
CA PRO A 205 33.29 -2.28 68.69
C PRO A 205 32.09 -1.34 68.45
N THR A 206 32.26 -0.37 67.56
CA THR A 206 31.14 0.41 67.02
C THR A 206 30.56 -0.31 65.80
N GLN A 207 29.23 -0.41 65.83
CA GLN A 207 28.31 -1.15 64.97
C GLN A 207 28.14 -0.58 63.54
N PRO A 208 27.33 -1.25 62.68
CA PRO A 208 27.47 -1.29 61.23
C PRO A 208 26.69 -0.20 60.50
N GLY A 209 27.22 0.25 59.36
CA GLY A 209 26.49 1.12 58.44
C GLY A 209 25.68 0.31 57.43
N SER A 210 24.44 -0.01 57.78
CA SER A 210 23.39 -0.33 56.79
C SER A 210 22.78 0.98 56.29
N LEU A 211 22.90 1.28 54.99
CA LEU A 211 22.02 2.20 54.28
C LEU A 211 21.82 1.73 52.84
N LEU A 212 20.67 1.09 52.58
CA LEU A 212 19.92 1.23 51.33
C LEU A 212 18.85 2.33 51.55
N PRO A 213 18.03 2.69 50.55
CA PRO A 213 18.34 3.40 49.31
C PRO A 213 17.53 4.72 49.23
N ALA A 214 17.89 5.65 48.35
CA ALA A 214 17.00 6.76 48.01
C ALA A 214 17.21 7.23 46.56
N SER A 215 16.30 6.83 45.67
CA SER A 215 15.80 7.68 44.59
C SER A 215 14.78 8.65 45.22
N PRO A 216 14.59 9.89 44.72
CA PRO A 216 14.05 10.09 43.37
C PRO A 216 14.46 11.39 42.64
N GLN A 217 14.07 11.42 41.35
CA GLN A 217 13.77 12.59 40.49
C GLN A 217 14.81 13.05 39.45
N GLN A 218 14.42 12.82 38.19
CA GLN A 218 14.54 13.72 37.01
C GLN A 218 14.23 15.18 37.39
N PRO A 219 14.81 16.21 36.70
CA PRO A 219 14.17 16.68 35.45
C PRO A 219 15.04 17.48 34.42
N HIS A 220 14.43 17.63 33.24
CA HIS A 220 14.52 18.70 32.24
C HIS A 220 15.43 18.57 31.00
N SER A 221 14.76 18.64 29.85
CA SER A 221 15.24 18.93 28.48
C SER A 221 15.91 20.31 28.35
N PRO A 222 16.58 20.52 27.20
CA PRO A 222 16.38 21.78 26.47
C PRO A 222 16.07 21.58 24.98
N TYR A 223 15.24 22.49 24.49
CA TYR A 223 14.92 22.76 23.08
C TYR A 223 16.18 23.10 22.25
N GLY A 224 16.15 22.75 20.96
CA GLY A 224 17.10 23.27 19.96
C GLY A 224 16.85 22.71 18.56
N ASN A 225 16.11 23.45 17.75
CA ASN A 225 15.88 23.28 16.31
C ASN A 225 17.15 22.98 15.49
N ASN A 226 17.03 22.16 14.44
CA ASN A 226 17.22 22.57 13.03
C ASN A 226 17.22 21.37 12.06
N HIS A 227 16.19 21.27 11.24
CA HIS A 227 16.24 20.60 9.93
C HIS A 227 15.78 21.61 8.88
N PRO A 228 16.51 21.79 7.76
CA PRO A 228 15.90 22.22 6.52
C PRO A 228 15.61 20.98 5.67
N ASN A 229 14.33 20.71 5.47
CA ASN A 229 13.86 19.77 4.45
C ASN A 229 13.64 20.58 3.17
N ALA A 230 14.38 20.26 2.12
CA ALA A 230 14.17 20.78 0.78
C ALA A 230 13.38 19.72 0.01
N ASP A 231 12.08 19.91 -0.17
CA ASP A 231 11.39 19.50 -1.40
C ASP A 231 10.04 20.23 -1.51
N SER A 232 10.00 21.20 -2.41
CA SER A 232 8.78 21.93 -2.77
C SER A 232 8.16 21.23 -3.98
N THR A 233 7.27 20.27 -3.76
CA THR A 233 6.36 19.80 -4.81
C THR A 233 5.20 20.78 -4.92
N GLN A 234 5.36 21.77 -5.82
CA GLN A 234 4.25 22.60 -6.27
C GLN A 234 3.19 21.72 -6.93
N ALA A 235 1.99 21.73 -6.37
CA ALA A 235 0.80 21.17 -6.99
C ALA A 235 0.48 21.96 -8.28
N PHE A 236 0.58 21.30 -9.43
CA PHE A 236 -0.08 21.76 -10.64
C PHE A 236 -1.59 21.58 -10.45
N GLN A 237 -2.28 22.68 -10.13
CA GLN A 237 -3.71 22.81 -10.37
C GLN A 237 -3.89 23.68 -11.61
N THR A 238 -4.29 23.07 -12.72
CA THR A 238 -4.88 23.79 -13.86
C THR A 238 -6.36 23.39 -13.97
N PRO A 239 -7.31 24.34 -13.84
CA PRO A 239 -8.69 24.07 -14.21
C PRO A 239 -8.82 24.16 -15.73
N PHE A 240 -9.13 23.04 -16.38
CA PHE A 240 -9.55 23.05 -17.79
C PHE A 240 -10.94 23.69 -17.88
N ASN A 241 -11.00 24.92 -18.41
CA ASN A 241 -12.24 25.60 -18.79
C ASN A 241 -12.35 25.63 -20.32
N ASN A 242 -13.35 24.97 -20.88
CA ASN A 242 -13.46 24.64 -22.30
C ASN A 242 -14.20 25.70 -23.15
N ASN A 243 -13.97 27.01 -22.90
CA ASN A 243 -14.73 28.05 -23.62
C ASN A 243 -13.92 29.25 -24.12
N ASN A 244 -12.62 29.11 -24.37
CA ASN A 244 -11.85 30.15 -25.05
C ASN A 244 -10.65 29.58 -25.86
N PRO A 245 -10.53 29.83 -27.18
CA PRO A 245 -9.36 29.43 -27.94
C PRO A 245 -8.17 30.36 -27.66
N PRO A 246 -6.92 29.87 -27.59
CA PRO A 246 -5.75 30.72 -27.43
C PRO A 246 -5.48 31.50 -28.72
N ALA A 247 -5.42 32.82 -28.59
CA ALA A 247 -4.98 33.73 -29.65
C ALA A 247 -3.46 33.64 -29.84
N GLY A 248 -3.04 33.58 -31.11
CA GLY A 248 -1.69 33.93 -31.54
C GLY A 248 -0.76 32.75 -31.82
N PHE A 249 -0.89 32.13 -32.99
CA PHE A 249 0.27 31.54 -33.67
C PHE A 249 0.91 32.63 -34.53
N GLN A 250 2.12 33.04 -34.15
CA GLN A 250 2.97 33.88 -34.98
C GLN A 250 3.49 33.07 -36.15
N ASP A 251 3.08 33.52 -37.34
CA ASP A 251 3.65 33.21 -38.64
C ASP A 251 5.16 33.51 -38.64
N ASN A 252 5.96 32.50 -38.90
CA ASN A 252 7.41 32.65 -39.07
C ASN A 252 7.73 32.31 -40.53
N GLY A 253 7.45 33.27 -41.40
CA GLY A 253 7.89 33.25 -42.79
C GLY A 253 9.41 33.28 -42.87
N ASN A 254 9.99 32.40 -43.69
CA ASN A 254 11.29 32.64 -44.29
C ASN A 254 11.32 32.22 -45.76
N ALA A 255 11.39 33.26 -46.59
CA ALA A 255 12.08 33.41 -47.88
C ALA A 255 11.82 32.44 -49.04
N SER A 256 11.15 33.01 -50.05
CA SER A 256 11.26 32.69 -51.48
C SER A 256 12.69 32.88 -52.00
N ASP A 257 13.15 31.94 -52.84
CA ASP A 257 13.68 32.13 -54.21
C ASP A 257 14.77 31.11 -54.56
N HIS A 258 14.49 30.22 -55.51
CA HIS A 258 15.21 30.24 -56.79
C HIS A 258 14.51 29.36 -57.84
N ASP A 259 14.16 30.05 -58.94
CA ASP A 259 13.93 29.63 -60.32
C ASP A 259 14.47 28.25 -60.74
N LEU A 260 13.70 27.56 -61.62
CA LEU A 260 14.17 27.05 -62.92
C LEU A 260 13.00 26.48 -63.74
N ASN A 261 12.41 27.36 -64.56
CA ASN A 261 12.03 27.16 -65.97
C ASN A 261 12.07 25.72 -66.55
N ARG A 262 10.95 25.23 -67.07
CA ARG A 262 10.87 24.70 -68.45
C ARG A 262 9.43 24.54 -68.95
N SER A 263 9.06 25.46 -69.83
CA SER A 263 8.02 25.32 -70.85
C SER A 263 8.45 24.36 -71.98
N ASN A 264 7.47 23.96 -72.81
CA ASN A 264 7.50 23.11 -74.01
C ASN A 264 7.28 21.61 -73.67
N LEU A 265 6.17 20.95 -74.02
CA LEU A 265 5.39 20.93 -75.27
C LEU A 265 3.91 20.62 -74.97
#